data_AF-A0A1M3IJB1-F1
#
_entry.id   AF-A0A1M3IJB1-F1
#
_cell.length_a   1.000
_cell.length_b   1.000
_cell.length_c   1.000
_cell.angle_alpha   90.00
_cell.angle_beta   90.00
_cell.angle_gamma   90.00
#
_symmetry.space_group_name_H-M   'P 1'
#
loop_
_entity.id
_entity.type
_entity.pdbx_description
1 polymer ?
#
loop_
_entity_poly.entity_id
_entity_poly.type
_entity_poly.pdbx_seq_one_letter_code
_entity_poly.pdbx_strand_id
1 'polypeptide(L)'
;MTVLTTYFSQRSYGTQHLNIFRRMAHTIISDYLREMKEYVEDKGFPPSFEEMMSAAKRLENDLLLKGDWLKLAYKKERGKGSPSLSKGVKRIIKGALNDYINRTKAITPNKPKEVL
;
A
#
# COMPACT_ATOMS: atom_id res chain seq x y z
N MET A 1 -24.39 -29.83 6.92
CA MET A 1 -23.25 -28.92 7.18
C MET A 1 -23.75 -27.49 7.13
N THR A 2 -23.54 -26.74 8.21
CA THR A 2 -24.33 -25.58 8.66
C THR A 2 -23.75 -24.23 8.20
N VAL A 3 -24.59 -23.19 8.17
CA VAL A 3 -24.24 -21.79 7.82
C VAL A 3 -22.97 -21.29 8.53
N LEU A 4 -22.73 -21.76 9.76
CA LEU A 4 -21.55 -21.43 10.56
C LEU A 4 -20.24 -21.89 9.91
N THR A 5 -20.15 -23.13 9.39
CA THR A 5 -18.92 -23.62 8.74
C THR A 5 -18.62 -22.84 7.46
N THR A 6 -19.65 -22.45 6.71
CA THR A 6 -19.52 -21.59 5.54
C THR A 6 -19.06 -20.18 5.91
N TYR A 7 -19.54 -19.61 7.01
CA TYR A 7 -19.13 -18.31 7.52
C TYR A 7 -17.65 -18.28 7.97
N PHE A 8 -17.23 -19.25 8.78
CA PHE A 8 -15.84 -19.36 9.24
C PHE A 8 -14.87 -19.62 8.07
N SER A 9 -15.27 -20.45 7.11
CA SER A 9 -14.54 -20.65 5.86
C SER A 9 -14.34 -19.31 5.12
N GLN A 10 -15.41 -18.55 4.86
CA GLN A 10 -15.32 -17.24 4.20
C GLN A 10 -14.39 -16.26 4.92
N ARG A 11 -14.43 -16.24 6.26
CA ARG A 11 -13.57 -15.38 7.08
C ARG A 11 -12.10 -15.78 6.99
N SER A 12 -11.79 -17.08 7.05
CA SER A 12 -10.42 -17.59 6.92
C SER A 12 -9.80 -17.24 5.56
N TYR A 13 -10.54 -17.45 4.47
CA TYR A 13 -10.09 -17.11 3.12
C TYR A 13 -9.91 -15.60 2.91
N GLY A 14 -10.82 -14.77 3.45
CA GLY A 14 -10.69 -13.32 3.40
C GLY A 14 -9.41 -12.83 4.09
N THR A 15 -9.05 -13.42 5.24
CA THR A 15 -7.80 -13.11 5.94
C THR A 15 -6.56 -13.49 5.14
N GLN A 16 -6.57 -14.65 4.46
CA GLN A 16 -5.44 -15.07 3.61
C GLN A 16 -5.21 -14.08 2.47
N HIS A 17 -6.27 -13.65 1.78
CA HIS A 17 -6.20 -12.65 0.72
C HIS A 17 -5.67 -11.31 1.24
N LEU A 18 -6.12 -10.86 2.40
CA LEU A 18 -5.61 -9.63 3.03
C LEU A 18 -4.13 -9.74 3.42
N ASN A 19 -3.67 -10.91 3.85
CA ASN A 19 -2.25 -11.12 4.16
C ASN A 19 -1.38 -11.09 2.90
N ILE A 20 -1.84 -11.69 1.80
CA ILE A 20 -1.17 -11.59 0.49
C ILE A 20 -1.10 -10.12 0.07
N PHE A 21 -2.22 -9.41 0.12
CA PHE A 21 -2.25 -7.99 -0.25
C PHE A 21 -1.36 -7.12 0.63
N ARG A 22 -1.29 -7.38 1.94
CA ARG A 22 -0.37 -6.69 2.85
C ARG A 22 1.09 -6.91 2.44
N ARG A 23 1.49 -8.15 2.12
CA ARG A 23 2.85 -8.44 1.65
C ARG A 23 3.17 -7.73 0.34
N MET A 24 2.25 -7.78 -0.63
CA MET A 24 2.41 -7.03 -1.88
C MET A 24 2.55 -5.52 -1.65
N ALA A 25 1.72 -4.95 -0.77
CA ALA A 25 1.80 -3.53 -0.44
C ALA A 25 3.17 -3.18 0.16
N HIS A 26 3.71 -4.00 1.07
CA HIS A 26 5.06 -3.78 1.60
C HIS A 26 6.15 -3.81 0.52
N THR A 27 6.07 -4.75 -0.42
CA THR A 27 7.01 -4.81 -1.55
C THR A 27 6.93 -3.55 -2.41
N ILE A 28 5.73 -3.14 -2.80
CA ILE A 28 5.52 -1.95 -3.64
C ILE A 28 6.02 -0.68 -2.93
N ILE A 29 5.71 -0.51 -1.64
CA ILE A 29 6.23 0.63 -0.86
C ILE A 29 7.76 0.64 -0.84
N SER A 30 8.39 -0.52 -0.66
CA SER A 30 9.85 -0.63 -0.64
C SER A 30 10.47 -0.24 -1.99
N ASP A 31 9.84 -0.60 -3.12
CA ASP A 31 10.29 -0.20 -4.45
C ASP A 31 10.21 1.32 -4.62
N TYR A 32 9.06 1.94 -4.28
CA TYR A 32 8.88 3.38 -4.34
C TYR A 32 9.85 4.15 -3.41
N LEU A 33 10.18 3.60 -2.25
CA LEU A 33 11.17 4.21 -1.35
C LEU A 33 12.59 4.05 -1.87
N ARG A 34 12.91 2.96 -2.59
CA ARG A 34 14.19 2.81 -3.26
C ARG A 34 14.33 3.85 -4.36
N GLU A 35 13.32 4.00 -5.22
CA GLU A 35 13.30 5.04 -6.26
C GLU A 35 13.52 6.44 -5.69
N MET A 36 12.91 6.73 -4.53
CA MET A 36 13.08 8.01 -3.86
C MET A 36 14.50 8.24 -3.36
N LYS A 37 15.17 7.18 -2.86
CA LYS A 37 16.58 7.28 -2.45
C LYS A 37 17.50 7.49 -3.65
N GLU A 38 17.29 6.72 -4.71
CA GLU A 38 18.05 6.84 -5.96
C GLU A 38 17.90 8.24 -6.57
N TYR A 39 16.70 8.82 -6.53
CA TYR A 39 16.47 10.22 -6.93
C TYR A 39 17.33 11.20 -6.13
N VAL A 40 17.38 11.05 -4.79
CA VAL A 40 18.17 11.95 -3.93
C VAL A 40 19.67 11.76 -4.16
N GLU A 41 20.12 10.53 -4.37
CA GLU A 41 21.51 10.20 -4.69
C GLU A 41 21.95 10.78 -6.05
N ASP A 42 21.07 10.75 -7.08
CA ASP A 42 21.34 11.30 -8.42
C ASP A 42 21.28 12.85 -8.44
N LYS A 43 20.27 13.44 -7.82
CA LYS A 43 20.03 14.89 -7.88
C LYS A 43 20.84 15.68 -6.84
N GLY A 44 21.25 15.04 -5.75
CA GLY A 44 21.92 15.68 -4.63
C GLY A 44 21.02 16.57 -3.76
N PHE A 45 19.71 16.61 -4.03
CA PHE A 45 18.72 17.37 -3.25
C PHE A 45 17.41 16.57 -3.07
N PRO A 46 16.65 16.83 -1.99
CA PRO A 46 15.38 16.16 -1.73
C PRO A 46 14.32 16.53 -2.78
N PRO A 47 13.39 15.60 -3.13
CA PRO A 47 12.22 15.93 -3.95
C PRO A 47 11.41 17.08 -3.34
N SER A 48 10.82 17.90 -4.20
CA SER A 48 9.83 18.90 -3.79
C SER A 48 8.57 18.24 -3.19
N PHE A 49 7.78 19.03 -2.48
CA PHE A 49 6.49 18.56 -1.94
C PHE A 49 5.57 18.03 -3.05
N GLU A 50 5.54 18.69 -4.20
CA GLU A 50 4.72 18.28 -5.35
C GLU A 50 5.18 16.93 -5.93
N GLU A 51 6.50 16.72 -6.06
CA GLU A 51 7.06 15.45 -6.52
C GLU A 51 6.76 14.31 -5.54
N MET A 52 6.90 14.56 -4.23
CA MET A 52 6.54 13.58 -3.20
C MET A 52 5.04 13.21 -3.26
N MET A 53 4.15 14.20 -3.40
CA MET A 53 2.72 13.96 -3.50
C MET A 53 2.34 13.26 -4.80
N SER A 54 3.01 13.58 -5.91
CA SER A 54 2.85 12.88 -7.19
C SER A 54 3.24 11.41 -7.08
N ALA A 55 4.38 11.11 -6.43
CA ALA A 55 4.80 9.73 -6.16
C ALA A 55 3.82 9.00 -5.24
N ALA A 56 3.34 9.64 -4.17
CA ALA A 56 2.33 9.06 -3.28
C ALA A 56 1.01 8.73 -4.01
N LYS A 57 0.59 9.59 -4.97
CA LYS A 57 -0.60 9.34 -5.79
C LYS A 57 -0.41 8.17 -6.76
N ARG A 58 0.79 8.02 -7.34
CA ARG A 58 1.13 6.84 -8.16
C ARG A 58 1.09 5.55 -7.33
N LEU A 59 1.70 5.58 -6.14
CA LEU A 59 1.64 4.48 -5.18
C LEU A 59 0.20 4.12 -4.80
N GLU A 60 -0.66 5.11 -4.53
CA GLU A 60 -2.07 4.89 -4.22
C GLU A 60 -2.78 4.17 -5.38
N ASN A 61 -2.60 4.65 -6.61
CA ASN A 61 -3.21 4.05 -7.79
C ASN A 61 -2.77 2.60 -8.02
N ASP A 62 -1.47 2.31 -7.88
CA ASP A 62 -0.96 0.94 -8.01
C ASP A 62 -1.59 0.00 -6.98
N LEU A 63 -1.64 0.44 -5.72
CA LEU A 63 -2.26 -0.33 -4.64
C LEU A 63 -3.77 -0.52 -4.86
N LEU A 64 -4.47 0.48 -5.40
CA LEU A 64 -5.88 0.37 -5.76
C LEU A 64 -6.09 -0.69 -6.86
N LEU A 65 -5.28 -0.64 -7.93
CA LEU A 65 -5.35 -1.62 -9.02
C LEU A 65 -5.07 -3.05 -8.53
N LYS A 66 -4.04 -3.25 -7.69
CA LYS A 66 -3.76 -4.56 -7.09
C LYS A 66 -4.87 -4.99 -6.12
N GLY A 67 -5.46 -4.05 -5.39
CA GLY A 67 -6.59 -4.29 -4.50
C GLY A 67 -7.86 -4.72 -5.25
N ASP A 68 -8.12 -4.12 -6.41
CA ASP A 68 -9.20 -4.49 -7.30
C ASP A 68 -9.00 -5.89 -7.90
N TRP A 69 -7.79 -6.18 -8.36
CA TRP A 69 -7.42 -7.51 -8.84
C TRP A 69 -7.67 -8.59 -7.77
N LEU A 70 -7.25 -8.35 -6.52
CA LEU A 70 -7.47 -9.26 -5.40
C LEU A 70 -8.97 -9.50 -5.13
N LYS A 71 -9.79 -8.43 -5.17
CA LYS A 71 -11.24 -8.53 -4.96
C LYS A 71 -11.92 -9.33 -6.09
N LEU A 72 -11.45 -9.17 -7.33
CA LEU A 72 -11.93 -9.93 -8.49
C LEU A 72 -11.55 -11.41 -8.37
N ALA A 73 -10.31 -11.72 -7.99
CA ALA A 73 -9.85 -13.09 -7.74
C ALA A 73 -10.70 -13.77 -6.67
N TYR A 74 -10.90 -13.11 -5.52
CA TYR A 74 -11.77 -13.60 -4.47
C TYR A 74 -13.21 -13.85 -4.94
N LYS A 75 -13.78 -12.91 -5.73
CA LYS A 75 -15.14 -13.07 -6.28
C LYS A 75 -15.21 -14.27 -7.24
N LYS A 76 -14.19 -14.49 -8.06
CA LYS A 76 -14.11 -15.63 -8.99
C LYS A 76 -14.05 -16.96 -8.24
N GLU A 77 -13.29 -17.04 -7.15
CA GLU A 77 -13.17 -18.26 -6.34
C GLU A 77 -14.40 -18.56 -5.48
N ARG A 78 -15.09 -17.52 -4.98
CA ARG A 78 -16.19 -17.67 -4.02
C ARG A 78 -17.58 -17.45 -4.62
N GLY A 79 -17.66 -17.05 -5.88
CA GLY A 79 -18.89 -16.66 -6.58
C GLY A 79 -19.51 -15.34 -6.11
N LYS A 80 -18.97 -14.70 -5.06
CA LYS A 80 -19.48 -13.44 -4.51
C LYS A 80 -18.39 -12.57 -3.89
N GLY A 81 -18.63 -11.26 -3.89
CA GLY A 81 -17.74 -10.29 -3.24
C GLY A 81 -17.80 -10.36 -1.70
N SER A 82 -16.83 -9.72 -1.05
CA SER A 82 -16.76 -9.61 0.40
C SER A 82 -16.59 -8.15 0.84
N PRO A 83 -17.58 -7.54 1.52
CA PRO A 83 -17.45 -6.18 2.04
C PRO A 83 -16.32 -6.04 3.07
N SER A 84 -16.06 -7.08 3.86
CA SER A 84 -14.96 -7.08 4.84
C SER A 84 -13.59 -7.10 4.15
N LEU A 85 -13.45 -7.85 3.06
CA LEU A 85 -12.26 -7.82 2.21
C LEU A 85 -12.03 -6.42 1.64
N SER A 86 -13.07 -5.81 1.05
CA SER A 86 -12.99 -4.46 0.50
C SER A 86 -12.58 -3.42 1.55
N LYS A 87 -13.14 -3.48 2.76
CA LYS A 87 -12.75 -2.61 3.88
C LYS A 87 -11.30 -2.87 4.32
N GLY A 88 -10.87 -4.13 4.36
CA GLY A 88 -9.51 -4.53 4.71
C GLY A 88 -8.47 -4.01 3.72
N VAL A 89 -8.74 -4.14 2.41
CA VAL A 89 -7.91 -3.60 1.33
C VAL A 89 -7.74 -2.09 1.51
N LYS A 90 -8.84 -1.33 1.64
CA LYS A 90 -8.79 0.13 1.86
C LYS A 90 -7.94 0.51 3.08
N ARG A 91 -8.05 -0.24 4.18
CA ARG A 91 -7.25 0.00 5.40
C ARG A 91 -5.76 -0.23 5.15
N ILE A 92 -5.41 -1.29 4.42
CA ILE A 92 -4.02 -1.58 4.06
C ILE A 92 -3.45 -0.47 3.16
N ILE A 93 -4.20 -0.01 2.15
CA ILE A 93 -3.78 1.10 1.27
C ILE A 93 -3.51 2.36 2.10
N LYS A 94 -4.44 2.76 2.97
CA LYS A 94 -4.25 3.94 3.83
C LYS A 94 -3.02 3.80 4.74
N GLY A 95 -2.80 2.61 5.32
CA GLY A 95 -1.62 2.33 6.12
C GLY A 95 -0.32 2.41 5.32
N ALA A 96 -0.33 1.86 4.11
CA ALA A 96 0.80 1.88 3.18
C ALA A 96 1.20 3.30 2.78
N LEU A 97 0.23 4.15 2.44
CA LEU A 97 0.49 5.55 2.08
C LEU A 97 1.07 6.34 3.26
N ASN A 98 0.54 6.13 4.46
CA ASN A 98 1.08 6.75 5.66
C ASN A 98 2.52 6.29 5.95
N ASP A 99 2.81 4.99 5.79
CA ASP A 99 4.16 4.44 5.95
C ASP A 99 5.13 5.08 4.94
N TYR A 100 4.73 5.12 3.67
CA TYR A 100 5.50 5.75 2.61
C TYR A 100 5.82 7.22 2.93
N ILE A 101 4.81 8.04 3.22
CA ILE A 101 4.99 9.48 3.53
C ILE A 101 5.88 9.69 4.76
N ASN A 102 5.75 8.86 5.80
CA ASN A 102 6.58 8.98 6.99
C ASN A 102 8.04 8.58 6.71
N ARG A 103 8.26 7.55 5.89
CA ARG A 103 9.60 7.07 5.54
C ARG A 103 10.30 7.99 4.53
N THR A 104 9.57 8.61 3.61
CA THR A 104 10.14 9.61 2.70
C THR A 104 10.61 10.86 3.44
N LYS A 105 9.86 11.33 4.45
CA LYS A 105 10.31 12.42 5.34
C LYS A 105 11.63 12.14 6.07
N ALA A 106 11.93 10.87 6.35
CA ALA A 106 13.20 10.49 6.96
C ALA A 106 14.36 10.49 5.94
N ILE A 107 14.05 10.31 4.65
CA ILE A 107 15.02 10.34 3.54
C ILE A 107 15.34 11.79 3.15
N THR A 108 14.41 12.72 3.34
CA THR A 108 14.59 14.16 3.10
C THR A 108 14.91 14.88 4.42
N PRO A 109 16.19 14.94 4.86
CA PRO A 109 16.52 15.75 6.02
C PRO A 109 16.11 17.20 5.74
N ASN A 110 15.41 17.81 6.71
CA ASN A 110 15.24 19.26 6.74
C ASN A 110 16.61 19.90 6.50
N LYS A 111 16.65 20.93 5.64
CA LYS A 111 17.83 21.77 5.36
C LYS A 111 18.76 21.85 6.58
N PRO A 112 20.09 21.79 6.42
CA PRO A 112 20.98 22.17 7.50
C PRO A 112 20.50 23.53 8.03
N LYS A 113 20.31 23.62 9.35
CA LYS A 113 20.12 24.91 10.03
C LYS A 113 21.18 25.83 9.45
N GLU A 114 20.76 26.94 8.83
CA GLU A 114 21.69 27.98 8.40
C GLU A 114 22.60 28.27 9.60
N VAL A 115 23.87 27.90 9.46
CA VAL A 115 24.90 28.28 10.41
C VAL A 115 25.29 29.68 9.99
N LEU A 116 24.78 30.64 10.77
CA LEU A 116 25.19 32.05 10.91
C LEU A 116 24.86 33.00 9.76
#